data_AF-A0AAD4DE63-F1
#
_entry.id   AF-A0AAD4DE63-F1
#
_cell.length_a   1.000
_cell.length_b   1.000
_cell.length_c   1.000
_cell.angle_alpha   90.00
_cell.angle_beta   90.00
_cell.angle_gamma   90.00
#
_symmetry.space_group_name_H-M   'P 1'
#
loop_
_entity.id
_entity.type
_entity.pdbx_description
1 polymer ?
#
loop_
_entity_poly.entity_id
_entity_poly.type
_entity_poly.pdbx_seq_one_letter_code
_entity_poly.pdbx_strand_id
1 'polypeptide(L)'
;MDCLIHNKKVPARLYHDAEPPHSMFRRKAAIVGWTGLMRTTGCQEMSMADILDVHVNNNSEQDGQPVPPFFFPEEQVSGPDIIFVVRFSGLASDDAMDSSLPPSPGSAFTEILCPVVVQLKFCEKLSQADVIKARGTVQPRKIKNHGVKLSQYCMHHGHYISLIVSFPVEIASYFLDRPLKKHNEGLTEIALTIDDSNIDNLFSEKHVHLIKRTKRLATELAETTKEVKRRRDAKYSRKN
;
A
#
# COMPACT_ATOMS: atom_id res chain seq x y z
N MET A 1 21.61 7.50 3.13
CA MET A 1 20.47 8.00 3.94
C MET A 1 19.37 6.96 3.91
N ASP A 2 18.75 6.70 5.05
CA ASP A 2 17.69 5.71 5.19
C ASP A 2 16.31 6.36 5.07
N CYS A 3 15.37 5.72 4.39
CA CYS A 3 13.97 6.15 4.40
C CYS A 3 13.39 6.00 5.81
N LEU A 4 12.74 7.05 6.33
CA LEU A 4 12.09 7.02 7.63
C LEU A 4 10.59 7.25 7.46
N ILE A 5 9.73 6.27 7.76
CA ILE A 5 8.28 6.50 7.86
C ILE A 5 7.92 6.65 9.34
N HIS A 6 7.41 7.82 9.75
CA HIS A 6 7.12 8.12 11.16
C HIS A 6 8.31 7.81 12.11
N ASN A 7 9.51 8.26 11.71
CA ASN A 7 10.77 8.02 12.43
C ASN A 7 11.18 6.54 12.54
N LYS A 8 10.56 5.63 11.78
CA LYS A 8 10.98 4.23 11.66
C LYS A 8 11.63 4.00 10.32
N LYS A 9 12.81 3.38 10.34
CA LYS A 9 13.54 3.00 9.14
C LYS A 9 12.72 2.02 8.31
N VAL A 10 12.54 2.33 7.02
CA VAL A 10 11.96 1.42 6.05
C VAL A 10 13.03 0.39 5.69
N PRO A 11 12.77 -0.92 5.84
CA PRO A 11 13.74 -1.95 5.52
C PRO A 11 14.13 -1.93 4.04
N ALA A 12 15.43 -1.99 3.77
CA ALA A 12 15.99 -2.04 2.42
C ALA A 12 15.45 -3.22 1.57
N ARG A 13 15.05 -4.33 2.22
CA ARG A 13 14.45 -5.51 1.57
C ARG A 13 13.02 -5.29 1.03
N LEU A 14 12.40 -4.13 1.29
CA LEU A 14 11.22 -3.70 0.53
C LEU A 14 11.57 -3.31 -0.90
N TYR A 15 12.86 -3.15 -1.20
CA TYR A 15 13.38 -2.77 -2.49
C TYR A 15 14.16 -3.93 -3.09
N HIS A 16 14.09 -4.09 -4.41
CA HIS A 16 14.70 -5.22 -5.09
C HIS A 16 16.23 -5.25 -4.93
N ASP A 17 16.89 -4.10 -5.06
CA ASP A 17 18.35 -3.99 -5.10
C ASP A 17 18.96 -3.63 -3.73
N ALA A 18 18.21 -3.75 -2.64
CA ALA A 18 18.53 -3.18 -1.32
C ALA A 18 18.76 -1.65 -1.31
N GLU A 19 18.56 -0.98 -2.45
CA GLU A 19 18.50 0.47 -2.58
C GLU A 19 17.08 0.92 -2.95
N PRO A 20 16.61 2.08 -2.45
CA PRO A 20 15.29 2.54 -2.81
C PRO A 20 15.17 2.78 -4.32
N PRO A 21 14.08 2.33 -4.96
CA PRO A 21 13.91 2.43 -6.41
C PRO A 21 13.73 3.88 -6.90
N HIS A 22 13.63 4.84 -5.99
CA HIS A 22 13.43 6.25 -6.28
C HIS A 22 14.10 7.13 -5.21
N SER A 23 14.71 8.26 -5.62
CA SER A 23 15.42 9.17 -4.71
C SER A 23 14.52 9.72 -3.60
N MET A 24 13.21 9.85 -3.87
CA MET A 24 12.23 10.32 -2.88
C MET A 24 12.21 9.49 -1.58
N PHE A 25 12.51 8.19 -1.66
CA PHE A 25 12.57 7.34 -0.47
C PHE A 25 13.79 7.64 0.40
N ARG A 26 14.81 8.37 -0.08
CA ARG A 26 15.90 8.83 0.78
C ARG A 26 15.45 9.92 1.76
N ARG A 27 14.26 10.50 1.53
CA ARG A 27 13.66 11.57 2.34
C ARG A 27 12.87 10.99 3.52
N LYS A 28 12.59 11.84 4.51
CA LYS A 28 11.70 11.49 5.62
C LYS A 28 10.27 11.41 5.11
N ALA A 29 9.55 10.38 5.48
CA ALA A 29 8.16 10.14 5.11
C ALA A 29 7.21 10.13 6.32
N ALA A 30 5.98 10.53 6.09
CA ALA A 30 4.87 10.43 7.04
C ALA A 30 3.56 10.15 6.29
N ILE A 31 2.68 9.35 6.89
CA ILE A 31 1.29 9.22 6.42
C ILE A 31 0.58 10.52 6.73
N VAL A 32 -0.05 11.10 5.71
CA VAL A 32 -0.81 12.35 5.80
C VAL A 32 -2.09 12.11 6.61
N GLY A 33 -2.44 13.03 7.50
CA GLY A 33 -3.59 12.88 8.41
C GLY A 33 -3.36 11.93 9.60
N TRP A 34 -2.18 11.32 9.73
CA TRP A 34 -1.90 10.42 10.85
C TRP A 34 -1.59 11.18 12.15
N THR A 35 -2.53 11.12 13.09
CA THR A 35 -2.40 11.71 14.44
C THR A 35 -2.14 10.67 15.55
N GLY A 36 -2.03 9.39 15.19
CA GLY A 36 -1.82 8.27 16.13
C GLY A 36 -3.03 7.89 17.00
N LEU A 37 -4.03 8.78 17.12
CA LEU A 37 -5.23 8.61 17.93
C LEU A 37 -6.47 8.19 17.11
N MET A 38 -6.49 8.47 15.80
CA MET A 38 -7.64 8.13 14.94
C MET A 38 -7.58 6.68 14.46
N ARG A 39 -8.35 5.80 15.12
CA ARG A 39 -8.73 4.49 14.58
C ARG A 39 -10.10 4.60 13.90
N THR A 40 -10.08 4.87 12.60
CA THR A 40 -11.14 4.48 11.64
C THR A 40 -12.58 4.67 12.10
N THR A 41 -12.99 5.91 12.37
CA THR A 41 -14.42 6.24 12.52
C THR A 41 -14.75 7.42 11.63
N GLY A 42 -15.58 7.21 10.59
CA GLY A 42 -16.40 8.29 10.04
C GLY A 42 -16.22 8.74 8.59
N CYS A 43 -15.74 7.92 7.65
CA CYS A 43 -15.73 8.31 6.21
C CYS A 43 -16.85 7.64 5.40
N GLN A 44 -18.01 7.34 6.00
CA GLN A 44 -19.07 6.56 5.34
C GLN A 44 -19.70 7.25 4.11
N GLU A 45 -19.44 8.54 3.89
CA GLU A 45 -20.02 9.33 2.79
C GLU A 45 -18.98 9.96 1.85
N MET A 46 -17.68 9.68 2.04
CA MET A 46 -16.64 10.26 1.18
C MET A 46 -16.33 9.36 -0.01
N SER A 47 -16.21 9.96 -1.20
CA SER A 47 -15.66 9.25 -2.35
C SER A 47 -14.14 9.15 -2.28
N MET A 48 -13.58 8.29 -3.12
CA MET A 48 -12.13 8.18 -3.27
C MET A 48 -11.48 9.50 -3.71
N ALA A 49 -12.17 10.29 -4.53
CA ALA A 49 -11.69 11.60 -4.98
C ALA A 49 -11.64 12.59 -3.82
N ASP A 50 -12.68 12.60 -2.96
CA ASP A 50 -12.78 13.51 -1.83
C ASP A 50 -11.66 13.26 -0.82
N ILE A 51 -11.34 12.00 -0.53
CA ILE A 51 -10.24 11.64 0.37
C ILE A 51 -8.90 12.14 -0.17
N LEU A 52 -8.63 11.88 -1.45
CA LEU A 52 -7.38 12.31 -2.07
C LEU A 52 -7.29 13.83 -2.10
N ASP A 53 -8.39 14.53 -2.40
CA ASP A 53 -8.44 15.99 -2.39
C ASP A 53 -8.20 16.54 -0.99
N VAL A 54 -8.87 16.00 0.03
CA VAL A 54 -8.72 16.47 1.41
C VAL A 54 -7.29 16.31 1.92
N HIS A 55 -6.65 15.18 1.64
CA HIS A 55 -5.27 14.96 2.09
C HIS A 55 -4.22 15.69 1.26
N VAL A 56 -4.47 15.93 -0.03
CA VAL A 56 -3.51 16.61 -0.91
C VAL A 56 -3.64 18.13 -0.84
N ASN A 57 -4.87 18.64 -0.78
CA ASN A 57 -5.17 20.06 -0.95
C ASN A 57 -5.72 20.73 0.32
N ASN A 58 -6.37 19.99 1.23
CA ASN A 58 -7.10 20.58 2.38
C ASN A 58 -6.51 20.21 3.74
N ASN A 59 -5.19 19.98 3.82
CA ASN A 59 -4.47 19.69 5.08
C ASN A 59 -5.04 18.53 5.91
N SER A 60 -5.75 17.57 5.29
CA SER A 60 -6.44 16.47 5.99
C SER A 60 -7.61 16.91 6.87
N GLU A 61 -8.24 18.03 6.55
CA GLU A 61 -9.44 18.52 7.24
C GLU A 61 -10.59 18.75 6.25
N GLN A 62 -11.81 18.46 6.69
CA GLN A 62 -13.05 18.77 5.98
C GLN A 62 -14.05 19.34 6.99
N ASP A 63 -14.62 20.50 6.69
CA ASP A 63 -15.56 21.22 7.58
C ASP A 63 -15.01 21.43 9.02
N GLY A 64 -13.69 21.64 9.12
CA GLY A 64 -12.98 21.81 10.40
C GLY A 64 -12.81 20.52 11.21
N GLN A 65 -13.16 19.36 10.65
CA GLN A 65 -12.96 18.05 11.26
C GLN A 65 -11.78 17.31 10.59
N PRO A 66 -10.92 16.64 11.38
CA PRO A 66 -9.84 15.85 10.83
C PRO A 66 -10.39 14.62 10.08
N VAL A 67 -9.85 14.36 8.90
CA VAL A 67 -10.20 13.19 8.09
C VAL A 67 -9.23 12.04 8.36
N PRO A 68 -9.73 10.82 8.62
CA PRO A 68 -8.89 9.64 8.81
C PRO A 68 -7.92 9.39 7.66
N PRO A 69 -6.67 8.96 7.95
CA PRO A 69 -5.61 8.84 6.94
C PRO A 69 -5.80 7.68 5.95
N PHE A 70 -6.71 6.74 6.24
CA PHE A 70 -6.94 5.56 5.42
C PHE A 70 -8.38 5.55 4.94
N PHE A 71 -8.54 5.40 3.62
CA PHE A 71 -9.82 5.17 2.99
C PHE A 71 -9.94 3.71 2.54
N PHE A 72 -11.11 3.14 2.78
CA PHE A 72 -11.47 1.78 2.41
C PHE A 72 -12.61 1.90 1.40
N PRO A 73 -12.33 1.84 0.09
CA PRO A 73 -13.37 1.88 -0.92
C PRO A 73 -14.39 0.77 -0.65
N GLU A 74 -15.68 1.04 -0.88
CA GLU A 74 -16.70 -0.02 -0.83
C GLU A 74 -16.28 -1.20 -1.71
N GLU A 75 -16.64 -2.43 -1.30
CA GLU A 75 -16.24 -3.69 -1.94
C GLU A 75 -16.69 -3.76 -3.41
N GLN A 76 -15.95 -3.09 -4.29
CA GLN A 76 -16.05 -3.23 -5.72
C GLN A 76 -14.90 -4.13 -6.17
N VAL A 77 -15.24 -5.25 -6.82
CA VAL A 77 -14.34 -6.33 -7.22
C VAL A 77 -13.16 -5.87 -8.11
N SER A 78 -13.19 -4.64 -8.63
CA SER A 78 -12.19 -4.07 -9.54
C SER A 78 -11.24 -3.02 -8.95
N GLY A 79 -11.48 -2.54 -7.72
CA GLY A 79 -10.73 -1.44 -7.10
C GLY A 79 -9.67 -1.88 -6.08
N PRO A 80 -8.84 -0.95 -5.58
CA PRO A 80 -7.95 -1.20 -4.45
C PRO A 80 -8.74 -1.36 -3.15
N ASP A 81 -8.15 -2.01 -2.15
CA ASP A 81 -8.78 -2.24 -0.84
C ASP A 81 -8.52 -1.08 0.13
N ILE A 82 -7.39 -0.39 0.01
CA ILE A 82 -7.02 0.74 0.86
C ILE A 82 -6.33 1.82 0.03
N ILE A 83 -6.62 3.08 0.34
CA ILE A 83 -5.94 4.24 -0.23
C ILE A 83 -5.53 5.19 0.88
N PHE A 84 -4.33 5.74 0.77
CA PHE A 84 -3.83 6.81 1.64
C PHE A 84 -2.78 7.64 0.92
N VAL A 85 -2.32 8.73 1.56
CA VAL A 85 -1.27 9.60 1.01
C VAL A 85 -0.06 9.60 1.94
N VAL A 86 1.14 9.48 1.35
CA VAL A 86 2.41 9.65 2.04
C VAL A 86 3.04 10.97 1.62
N ARG A 87 3.49 11.74 2.61
CA ARG A 87 4.30 12.94 2.44
C ARG A 87 5.76 12.58 2.64
N PHE A 88 6.60 12.89 1.66
CA PHE A 88 8.04 12.88 1.79
C PHE A 88 8.55 14.32 1.92
N SER A 89 9.30 14.61 2.99
CA SER A 89 9.87 15.92 3.30
C SER A 89 11.39 15.82 3.29
N GLY A 90 12.04 16.76 2.60
CA GLY A 90 13.50 16.84 2.52
C GLY A 90 13.99 18.15 1.91
N LEU A 91 15.29 18.38 1.97
CA LEU A 91 15.93 19.52 1.32
C LEU A 91 16.03 19.25 -0.19
N ALA A 92 15.76 20.27 -1.02
CA ALA A 92 15.86 20.14 -2.48
C ALA A 92 17.27 19.73 -2.98
N SER A 93 18.30 19.90 -2.16
CA SER A 93 19.70 19.60 -2.49
C SER A 93 20.05 18.12 -2.54
N ASP A 94 19.19 17.22 -2.04
CA ASP A 94 19.49 15.77 -2.03
C ASP A 94 19.45 15.12 -3.42
N ASP A 95 18.92 15.82 -4.43
CA ASP A 95 18.92 15.36 -5.84
C ASP A 95 20.17 15.82 -6.62
N ALA A 96 21.04 16.66 -6.03
CA ALA A 96 22.30 17.11 -6.64
C ALA A 96 23.49 16.32 -6.06
N MET A 97 23.63 15.05 -6.45
CA MET A 97 24.73 14.19 -5.97
C MET A 97 26.11 14.52 -6.56
N ASP A 98 26.30 15.70 -7.15
CA ASP A 98 27.60 16.12 -7.71
C ASP A 98 27.83 17.64 -7.66
N SER A 99 27.79 18.24 -6.47
CA SER A 99 28.40 19.56 -6.32
C SER A 99 29.01 19.76 -4.95
N SER A 100 30.33 19.95 -4.95
CA SER A 100 31.17 20.35 -3.82
C SER A 100 30.91 21.77 -3.33
N LEU A 101 29.69 22.29 -3.48
CA LEU A 101 29.31 23.64 -3.09
C LEU A 101 28.41 23.59 -1.86
N PRO A 102 28.63 24.46 -0.86
CA PRO A 102 27.77 24.53 0.31
C PRO A 102 26.34 24.92 -0.11
N PRO A 103 25.31 24.34 0.51
CA PRO A 103 23.92 24.68 0.19
C PRO A 103 23.68 26.17 0.44
N SER A 104 23.12 26.86 -0.55
CA SER A 104 22.81 28.27 -0.44
C SER A 104 21.79 28.51 0.70
N PRO A 105 21.94 29.60 1.49
CA PRO A 105 20.93 30.00 2.45
C PRO A 105 19.64 30.30 1.67
N GLY A 106 18.59 29.50 1.91
CA GLY A 106 17.33 29.57 1.16
C GLY A 106 16.97 28.31 0.38
N SER A 107 17.63 27.15 0.59
CA SER A 107 17.22 25.90 -0.04
C SER A 107 15.75 25.60 0.29
N ALA A 108 14.90 25.61 -0.73
CA ALA A 108 13.48 25.34 -0.56
C ALA A 108 13.29 23.92 -0.01
N PHE A 109 12.54 23.80 1.09
CA PHE A 109 11.96 22.53 1.50
C PHE A 109 11.05 22.05 0.37
N THR A 110 11.28 20.83 -0.14
CA THR A 110 10.40 20.24 -1.14
C THR A 110 9.60 19.13 -0.50
N GLU A 111 8.28 19.29 -0.52
CA GLU A 111 7.35 18.25 -0.10
C GLU A 111 6.86 17.48 -1.32
N ILE A 112 6.89 16.16 -1.22
CA ILE A 112 6.36 15.24 -2.22
C ILE A 112 5.16 14.54 -1.60
N LEU A 113 3.98 14.77 -2.15
CA LEU A 113 2.79 14.00 -1.82
C LEU A 113 2.65 12.87 -2.82
N CYS A 114 2.50 11.65 -2.31
CA CYS A 114 2.43 10.45 -3.11
C CYS A 114 1.22 9.62 -2.67
N PRO A 115 0.20 9.47 -3.54
CA PRO A 115 -0.86 8.51 -3.31
C PRO A 115 -0.29 7.09 -3.20
N VAL A 116 -0.82 6.33 -2.25
CA VAL A 116 -0.53 4.92 -2.05
C VAL A 116 -1.83 4.15 -2.22
N VAL A 117 -1.84 3.23 -3.17
CA VAL A 117 -2.97 2.35 -3.46
C VAL A 117 -2.58 0.92 -3.10
N VAL A 118 -3.39 0.31 -2.25
CA VAL A 118 -3.10 -0.98 -1.64
C VAL A 118 -4.09 -2.02 -2.10
N GLN A 119 -3.58 -3.18 -2.50
CA GLN A 119 -4.37 -4.38 -2.65
C GLN A 119 -3.93 -5.42 -1.61
N LEU A 120 -4.85 -5.82 -0.76
CA LEU A 120 -4.73 -6.95 0.14
C LEU A 120 -5.07 -8.24 -0.61
N LYS A 121 -4.25 -9.27 -0.40
CA LYS A 121 -4.44 -10.62 -0.93
C LYS A 121 -4.19 -11.64 0.16
N PHE A 122 -5.22 -11.87 0.96
CA PHE A 122 -5.20 -12.88 2.00
C PHE A 122 -5.80 -14.19 1.50
N CYS A 123 -4.96 -15.13 1.05
CA CYS A 123 -5.41 -16.46 0.63
C CYS A 123 -4.41 -17.55 1.05
N GLU A 124 -4.73 -18.82 0.77
CA GLU A 124 -3.82 -19.94 1.09
C GLU A 124 -2.65 -20.02 0.12
N LYS A 125 -2.92 -19.79 -1.17
CA LYS A 125 -1.93 -19.77 -2.27
C LYS A 125 -2.31 -18.68 -3.26
N LEU A 126 -1.32 -17.95 -3.75
CA LEU A 126 -1.47 -16.99 -4.84
C LEU A 126 -0.92 -17.60 -6.12
N SER A 127 -1.74 -17.69 -7.16
CA SER A 127 -1.23 -17.96 -8.50
C SER A 127 -0.64 -16.69 -9.11
N GLN A 128 0.19 -16.84 -10.14
CA GLN A 128 0.66 -15.73 -10.97
C GLN A 128 -0.52 -14.88 -11.50
N ALA A 129 -1.59 -15.54 -11.94
CA ALA A 129 -2.78 -14.85 -12.44
C ALA A 129 -3.44 -13.99 -11.36
N ASP A 130 -3.47 -14.46 -10.10
CA ASP A 130 -4.03 -13.70 -8.98
C ASP A 130 -3.22 -12.46 -8.67
N VAL A 131 -1.88 -12.56 -8.73
CA VAL A 131 -0.98 -11.41 -8.52
C VAL A 131 -1.11 -10.40 -9.67
N ILE A 132 -1.19 -10.85 -10.92
CA ILE A 132 -1.43 -9.96 -12.07
C ILE A 132 -2.78 -9.25 -11.93
N LYS A 133 -3.82 -9.98 -11.51
CA LYS A 133 -5.14 -9.42 -11.24
C LYS A 133 -5.09 -8.41 -10.10
N ALA A 134 -4.38 -8.71 -9.02
CA ALA A 134 -4.16 -7.82 -7.88
C ALA A 134 -3.40 -6.54 -8.28
N ARG A 135 -2.37 -6.65 -9.12
CA ARG A 135 -1.68 -5.47 -9.67
C ARG A 135 -2.59 -4.66 -10.57
N GLY A 136 -3.51 -5.30 -11.29
CA GLY A 136 -4.47 -4.62 -12.15
C GLY A 136 -5.34 -3.63 -11.39
N THR A 137 -5.81 -3.96 -10.18
CA THR A 137 -6.74 -3.11 -9.40
C THR A 137 -6.10 -1.83 -8.90
N VAL A 138 -4.78 -1.82 -8.69
CA VAL A 138 -4.00 -0.65 -8.25
C VAL A 138 -3.43 0.18 -9.41
N GLN A 139 -3.79 -0.13 -10.67
CA GLN A 139 -3.35 0.66 -11.83
C GLN A 139 -4.24 1.89 -12.06
N PRO A 140 -3.69 2.98 -12.63
CA PRO A 140 -4.43 4.23 -12.87
C PRO A 140 -5.70 4.01 -13.69
N ARG A 141 -5.66 3.12 -14.70
CA ARG A 141 -6.81 2.79 -15.52
C ARG A 141 -7.98 2.20 -14.73
N LYS A 142 -7.72 1.36 -13.73
CA LYS A 142 -8.77 0.77 -12.89
C LYS A 142 -9.26 1.77 -11.86
N ILE A 143 -8.34 2.55 -11.27
CA ILE A 143 -8.67 3.62 -10.32
C ILE A 143 -9.55 4.70 -10.98
N LYS A 144 -9.33 5.00 -12.25
CA LYS A 144 -10.18 5.90 -13.05
C LYS A 144 -11.64 5.47 -13.11
N ASN A 145 -11.92 4.17 -13.07
CA ASN A 145 -13.31 3.68 -13.04
C ASN A 145 -14.03 4.03 -11.73
N HIS A 146 -13.29 4.43 -10.69
CA HIS A 146 -13.81 4.92 -9.43
C HIS A 146 -13.90 6.46 -9.39
N GLY A 147 -13.90 7.13 -10.54
CA GLY A 147 -14.02 8.59 -10.65
C GLY A 147 -12.74 9.37 -10.35
N VAL A 148 -11.61 8.69 -10.17
CA VAL A 148 -10.35 9.31 -9.74
C VAL A 148 -9.31 9.31 -10.84
N LYS A 149 -8.82 10.50 -11.21
CA LYS A 149 -7.66 10.64 -12.09
C LYS A 149 -6.39 10.86 -11.25
N LEU A 150 -5.67 9.78 -10.94
CA LEU A 150 -4.47 9.82 -10.08
C LEU A 150 -3.46 10.92 -10.47
N SER A 151 -3.32 11.24 -11.75
CA SER A 151 -2.39 12.28 -12.22
C SER A 151 -2.66 13.66 -11.61
N GLN A 152 -3.91 13.94 -11.21
CA GLN A 152 -4.28 15.19 -10.52
C GLN A 152 -3.71 15.27 -9.10
N TYR A 153 -3.38 14.14 -8.49
CA TYR A 153 -2.89 14.05 -7.11
C TYR A 153 -1.39 13.73 -7.04
N CYS A 154 -0.73 13.61 -8.20
CA CYS A 154 0.70 13.30 -8.32
C CYS A 154 1.50 14.52 -8.85
N MET A 155 1.01 15.75 -8.66
CA MET A 155 1.33 16.91 -9.50
C MET A 155 2.82 17.29 -9.59
N HIS A 156 3.63 17.02 -8.57
CA HIS A 156 5.02 17.50 -8.55
C HIS A 156 6.04 16.51 -9.14
N HIS A 157 5.71 15.21 -9.16
CA HIS A 157 6.68 14.19 -9.57
C HIS A 157 6.09 13.08 -10.44
N GLY A 158 4.76 13.03 -10.60
CA GLY A 158 4.10 12.01 -11.40
C GLY A 158 4.24 10.60 -10.84
N HIS A 159 4.56 10.42 -9.56
CA HIS A 159 4.71 9.10 -8.94
C HIS A 159 3.51 8.74 -8.08
N TYR A 160 3.16 7.45 -8.08
CA TYR A 160 2.27 6.85 -7.10
C TYR A 160 2.84 5.50 -6.65
N ILE A 161 2.50 5.07 -5.43
CA ILE A 161 2.95 3.78 -4.89
C ILE A 161 1.82 2.75 -5.05
N SER A 162 2.17 1.64 -5.68
CA SER A 162 1.32 0.46 -5.88
C SER A 162 1.79 -0.61 -4.90
N LEU A 163 1.04 -0.82 -3.81
CA LEU A 163 1.40 -1.74 -2.75
C LEU A 163 0.53 -3.00 -2.79
N ILE A 164 1.15 -4.17 -2.85
CA ILE A 164 0.46 -5.45 -2.64
C ILE A 164 0.86 -6.00 -1.28
N VAL A 165 -0.13 -6.41 -0.49
CA VAL A 165 0.09 -7.13 0.77
C VAL A 165 -0.51 -8.53 0.65
N SER A 166 0.34 -9.55 0.52
CA SER A 166 -0.06 -10.95 0.35
C SER A 166 0.23 -11.84 1.55
N PHE A 167 0.82 -11.28 2.61
CA PHE A 167 1.21 -12.05 3.78
C PHE A 167 0.02 -12.80 4.43
N PRO A 168 0.20 -14.08 4.85
CA PRO A 168 1.44 -14.87 4.89
C PRO A 168 1.56 -15.84 3.71
N VAL A 169 1.31 -15.37 2.50
CA VAL A 169 1.65 -16.09 1.27
C VAL A 169 2.91 -15.45 0.70
N GLU A 170 3.88 -16.29 0.36
CA GLU A 170 5.05 -15.88 -0.43
C GLU A 170 4.65 -15.70 -1.90
N ILE A 171 4.97 -14.54 -2.48
CA ILE A 171 4.84 -14.37 -3.93
C ILE A 171 6.17 -14.83 -4.52
N ALA A 172 6.16 -15.94 -5.24
CA ALA A 172 7.36 -16.48 -5.89
C ALA A 172 8.13 -15.38 -6.64
N SER A 173 9.46 -15.39 -6.52
CA SER A 173 10.43 -14.35 -6.92
C SER A 173 10.38 -13.84 -8.38
N TYR A 174 9.51 -14.39 -9.21
CA TYR A 174 9.38 -14.13 -10.65
C TYR A 174 8.77 -12.76 -11.02
N PHE A 175 8.37 -11.94 -10.04
CA PHE A 175 7.70 -10.65 -10.28
C PHE A 175 8.55 -9.42 -9.88
N LEU A 176 9.83 -9.63 -9.55
CA LEU A 176 10.75 -8.57 -9.16
C LEU A 176 11.26 -7.74 -10.35
N ASP A 177 10.96 -8.14 -11.59
CA ASP A 177 11.35 -7.39 -12.78
C ASP A 177 10.50 -6.13 -12.96
N ARG A 178 11.00 -5.05 -12.33
CA ARG A 178 10.82 -3.61 -12.59
C ARG A 178 9.97 -2.87 -11.55
N PRO A 179 10.62 -2.21 -10.57
CA PRO A 179 9.92 -1.37 -9.59
C PRO A 179 9.31 -0.10 -10.20
N LEU A 180 9.72 0.29 -11.42
CA LEU A 180 9.23 1.49 -12.11
C LEU A 180 8.55 1.14 -13.42
N LYS A 181 7.23 1.33 -13.48
CA LYS A 181 6.45 1.22 -14.72
C LYS A 181 5.88 2.59 -15.10
N LYS A 182 6.32 3.13 -16.23
CA LYS A 182 5.70 4.32 -16.81
C LYS A 182 4.39 3.95 -17.46
N HIS A 183 3.32 4.64 -17.07
CA HIS A 183 2.00 4.54 -17.66
C HIS A 183 1.81 5.64 -18.70
N ASN A 184 0.93 5.40 -19.67
CA ASN A 184 0.65 6.33 -20.77
C ASN A 184 0.11 7.70 -20.31
N GLU A 185 -0.28 7.83 -19.05
CA GLU A 185 -0.84 9.05 -18.44
C GLU A 185 0.25 9.96 -17.82
N GLY A 186 1.53 9.69 -18.10
CA GLY A 186 2.65 10.44 -17.52
C GLY A 186 2.95 10.05 -16.06
N LEU A 187 2.25 9.04 -15.54
CA LEU A 187 2.44 8.50 -14.20
C LEU A 187 3.50 7.41 -14.19
N THR A 188 4.37 7.43 -13.20
CA THR A 188 5.33 6.36 -12.91
C THR A 188 4.86 5.62 -11.67
N GLU A 189 4.55 4.35 -11.85
CA GLU A 189 4.22 3.43 -10.76
C GLU A 189 5.48 3.00 -10.02
N ILE A 190 5.43 3.08 -8.70
CA ILE A 190 6.42 2.48 -7.81
C ILE A 190 5.79 1.24 -7.19
N ALA A 191 6.14 0.07 -7.72
CA ALA A 191 5.57 -1.20 -7.29
C ALA A 191 6.30 -1.75 -6.06
N LEU A 192 5.58 -1.91 -4.95
CA LEU A 192 6.05 -2.53 -3.71
C LEU A 192 5.21 -3.77 -3.38
N THR A 193 5.82 -4.74 -2.69
CA THR A 193 5.16 -5.97 -2.24
C THR A 193 5.55 -6.28 -0.80
N ILE A 194 4.59 -6.65 0.03
CA ILE A 194 4.78 -7.19 1.37
C ILE A 194 4.22 -8.61 1.41
N ASP A 195 5.07 -9.58 1.68
CA ASP A 195 4.75 -11.00 1.64
C ASP A 195 5.53 -11.79 2.70
N ASP A 196 5.44 -13.12 2.70
CA ASP A 196 6.11 -13.94 3.71
C ASP A 196 7.65 -13.82 3.68
N SER A 197 8.25 -13.42 2.56
CA SER A 197 9.71 -13.31 2.42
C SER A 197 10.31 -12.08 3.12
N ASN A 198 9.51 -11.02 3.30
CA ASN A 198 10.01 -9.73 3.78
C ASN A 198 9.31 -9.20 5.04
N ILE A 199 8.20 -9.79 5.46
CA ILE A 199 7.38 -9.36 6.61
C ILE A 199 8.15 -9.30 7.94
N ASP A 200 9.08 -10.22 8.20
CA ASP A 200 9.84 -10.30 9.45
C ASP A 200 10.79 -9.12 9.64
N ASN A 201 11.09 -8.39 8.55
CA ASN A 201 11.90 -7.17 8.63
C ASN A 201 11.03 -5.93 8.93
N LEU A 202 9.72 -6.02 8.70
CA LEU A 202 8.78 -4.90 8.79
C LEU A 202 8.05 -4.86 10.12
N PHE A 203 7.78 -6.03 10.68
CA PHE A 203 7.01 -6.19 11.90
C PHE A 203 7.81 -6.97 12.93
N SER A 204 7.48 -6.77 14.21
CA SER A 204 8.08 -7.57 15.27
C SER A 204 7.71 -9.04 15.09
N GLU A 205 8.63 -9.93 15.48
CA GLU A 205 8.40 -11.38 15.45
C GLU A 205 7.08 -11.76 16.14
N LYS A 206 6.73 -11.09 17.26
CA LYS A 206 5.46 -11.28 17.95
C LYS A 206 4.25 -10.99 17.08
N HIS A 207 4.27 -9.90 16.29
CA HIS A 207 3.17 -9.56 15.39
C HIS A 207 3.07 -10.55 14.23
N VAL A 208 4.21 -10.90 13.61
CA VAL A 208 4.23 -11.87 12.51
C VAL A 208 3.71 -13.23 12.98
N HIS A 209 4.22 -13.70 14.12
CA HIS A 209 3.79 -14.96 14.72
C HIS A 209 2.30 -14.97 15.05
N LEU A 210 1.76 -13.86 15.59
CA LEU A 210 0.33 -13.74 15.88
C LEU A 210 -0.51 -13.91 14.61
N ILE A 211 -0.16 -13.22 13.51
CA ILE A 211 -0.91 -13.32 12.26
C ILE A 211 -0.78 -14.73 11.64
N LYS A 212 0.43 -15.32 11.63
CA LYS A 212 0.64 -16.70 11.15
C LYS A 212 -0.22 -17.70 11.94
N ARG A 213 -0.26 -17.55 13.28
CA ARG A 213 -1.09 -18.37 14.16
C ARG A 213 -2.57 -18.20 13.86
N THR A 214 -3.06 -16.98 13.72
CA THR A 214 -4.47 -16.71 13.39
C THR A 214 -4.87 -17.33 12.06
N LYS A 215 -4.03 -17.24 11.03
CA LYS A 215 -4.28 -17.91 9.74
C LYS A 215 -4.37 -19.43 9.91
N ARG A 216 -3.41 -20.02 10.61
CA ARG A 216 -3.40 -21.47 10.85
C ARG A 216 -4.70 -21.95 11.51
N LEU A 217 -5.14 -21.25 12.56
CA LEU A 217 -6.40 -21.55 13.24
C LEU A 217 -7.61 -21.39 12.32
N ALA A 218 -7.63 -20.37 11.46
CA ALA A 218 -8.70 -20.17 10.48
C ALA A 218 -8.77 -21.31 9.44
N THR A 219 -7.60 -21.78 8.97
CA THR A 219 -7.52 -22.92 8.04
C THR A 219 -8.00 -24.22 8.71
N GLU A 220 -7.53 -24.52 9.92
CA GLU A 220 -7.96 -25.71 10.69
C GLU A 220 -9.48 -25.71 10.93
N LEU A 221 -10.06 -24.55 11.24
CA LEU A 221 -11.50 -24.39 11.41
C LEU A 221 -12.27 -24.62 10.09
N ALA A 222 -11.75 -24.10 8.96
CA ALA A 222 -12.37 -24.28 7.65
C ALA A 222 -12.36 -25.76 7.19
N GLU A 223 -11.26 -26.48 7.44
CA GLU A 223 -11.14 -27.91 7.14
C GLU A 223 -12.11 -28.74 7.99
N THR A 224 -12.18 -28.47 9.29
CA THR A 224 -13.12 -29.13 10.21
C THR A 224 -14.56 -28.92 9.77
N THR A 225 -14.91 -27.70 9.37
CA THR A 225 -16.26 -27.36 8.88
C THR A 225 -16.59 -28.11 7.58
N LYS A 226 -15.64 -28.20 6.63
CA LYS A 226 -15.80 -28.97 5.39
C LYS A 226 -16.01 -30.46 5.68
N GLU A 227 -15.27 -31.04 6.62
CA GLU A 227 -15.40 -32.45 6.99
C GLU A 227 -16.75 -32.76 7.66
N VAL A 228 -17.21 -31.90 8.57
CA VAL A 228 -18.53 -32.03 9.19
C VAL A 228 -19.64 -32.00 8.13
N LYS A 229 -19.54 -31.10 7.15
CA LYS A 229 -20.49 -31.02 6.03
C LYS A 229 -20.48 -32.30 5.19
N ARG A 230 -19.31 -32.80 4.79
CA ARG A 230 -19.18 -34.07 4.04
C ARG A 230 -19.82 -35.25 4.76
N ARG A 231 -19.59 -35.38 6.07
CA ARG A 231 -20.20 -36.44 6.89
C ARG A 231 -21.71 -36.32 6.97
N ARG A 232 -22.24 -35.10 7.02
CA ARG A 232 -23.69 -34.86 7.01
C ARG A 232 -24.29 -35.29 5.68
N ASP A 233 -23.72 -34.85 4.56
CA ASP A 233 -24.24 -35.14 3.22
C ASP A 233 -24.18 -36.64 2.89
N ALA A 234 -23.11 -37.32 3.31
CA ALA A 234 -22.97 -38.78 3.18
C ALA A 234 -24.02 -39.58 3.99
N LYS A 235 -24.48 -39.05 5.14
CA LYS A 235 -25.56 -39.67 5.92
C LYS A 235 -26.92 -39.51 5.24
N TYR A 236 -27.16 -38.41 4.54
CA TYR A 236 -28.43 -38.19 3.82
C TYR A 236 -28.52 -38.98 2.52
N SER A 237 -27.40 -39.20 1.80
CA SER A 237 -27.39 -40.05 0.58
C SER A 237 -27.59 -41.54 0.84
N ARG A 238 -27.47 -42.03 2.08
CA ARG A 238 -27.72 -43.45 2.42
C ARG A 238 -29.17 -43.74 2.81
N LYS A 239 -30.03 -42.72 2.89
CA LYS A 239 -31.44 -42.83 3.30
C LYS A 239 -32.43 -42.71 2.15
N ASN A 240 -31.95 -42.39 0.94
CA ASN A 240 -32.72 -42.41 -0.31
C ASN A 240 -32.26 -43.61 -1.14
#